data_AF-A0A1I5VAG2-F1
#
_entry.id   AF-A0A1I5VAG2-F1
#
_cell.length_a   1.000
_cell.length_b   1.000
_cell.length_c   1.000
_cell.angle_alpha   90.00
_cell.angle_beta   90.00
_cell.angle_gamma   90.00
#
_symmetry.space_group_name_H-M   'P 1'
#
loop_
_entity.id
_entity.type
_entity.pdbx_description
1 polymer ?
#
loop_
_entity_poly.entity_id
_entity_poly.type
_entity_poly.pdbx_seq_one_letter_code
_entity_poly.pdbx_strand_id
1 'polypeptide(L)'
;MTKVKICGLMEKEHVEVAVQAGADAIGFVFAPSKRKITIDKARELAKGIPPEVWKIGVFVNATKEELLTAFQEVPLDFIQYHGQETPEFVRTNNVPSIKALSVHNEADVLQAKQYDTDFYLFDAPGTDYQGGSGEVFDWKLMEGNDIQTEKIILAGGLNPNNVKVAIEQIKPFMVDVSSGVERNGTKDIKLIQAFIRAVKDDGSVE
;
A
#
# COMPACT_ATOMS: atom_id res chain seq x y z
N MET A 1 1.58 1.81 17.09
CA MET A 1 1.27 0.56 16.38
C MET A 1 1.20 0.86 14.89
N THR A 2 1.84 0.04 14.06
CA THR A 2 1.84 0.20 12.59
C THR A 2 0.45 -0.10 12.02
N LYS A 3 0.04 0.69 11.02
CA LYS A 3 -1.22 0.50 10.28
C LYS A 3 -1.11 -0.58 9.22
N VAL A 4 -2.24 -1.11 8.75
CA VAL A 4 -2.26 -2.14 7.70
C VAL A 4 -3.22 -1.83 6.57
N LYS A 5 -2.71 -1.93 5.34
CA LYS A 5 -3.44 -1.78 4.09
C LYS A 5 -3.53 -3.12 3.35
N ILE A 6 -4.74 -3.48 2.89
CA ILE A 6 -4.96 -4.61 1.97
C ILE A 6 -5.27 -4.07 0.58
N CYS A 7 -4.37 -4.30 -0.36
CA CYS A 7 -4.44 -3.73 -1.71
C CYS A 7 -5.02 -4.70 -2.75
N GLY A 8 -5.74 -4.15 -3.73
CA GLY A 8 -6.28 -4.89 -4.87
C GLY A 8 -7.46 -5.77 -4.51
N LEU A 9 -8.35 -5.28 -3.64
CA LEU A 9 -9.61 -5.96 -3.34
C LEU A 9 -10.63 -5.70 -4.44
N MET A 10 -11.30 -6.76 -4.89
CA MET A 10 -12.29 -6.71 -5.97
C MET A 10 -13.66 -7.28 -5.58
N GLU A 11 -13.73 -8.00 -4.45
CA GLU A 11 -14.95 -8.68 -4.01
C GLU A 11 -15.39 -8.19 -2.64
N LYS A 12 -16.71 -8.14 -2.47
CA LYS A 12 -17.36 -7.66 -1.24
C LYS A 12 -16.90 -8.45 -0.02
N GLU A 13 -16.86 -9.78 -0.14
CA GLU A 13 -16.44 -10.68 0.94
C GLU A 13 -15.00 -10.37 1.40
N HIS A 14 -14.07 -10.12 0.49
CA HIS A 14 -12.69 -9.79 0.87
C HIS A 14 -12.59 -8.42 1.57
N VAL A 15 -13.40 -7.45 1.14
CA VAL A 15 -13.47 -6.13 1.79
C VAL A 15 -14.01 -6.26 3.21
N GLU A 16 -15.13 -6.98 3.39
CA GLU A 16 -15.75 -7.20 4.69
C GLU A 16 -14.79 -7.91 5.65
N VAL A 17 -14.12 -8.97 5.18
CA VAL A 17 -13.13 -9.70 5.98
C VAL A 17 -11.96 -8.80 6.39
N ALA A 18 -11.43 -8.00 5.46
CA ALA A 18 -10.31 -7.10 5.77
C ALA A 18 -10.70 -6.06 6.82
N VAL A 19 -11.89 -5.45 6.69
CA VAL A 19 -12.42 -4.48 7.66
C VAL A 19 -12.63 -5.14 9.02
N GLN A 20 -13.31 -6.29 9.07
CA GLN A 20 -13.59 -7.00 10.32
C GLN A 20 -12.32 -7.47 11.03
N ALA A 21 -11.28 -7.84 10.27
CA ALA A 21 -9.99 -8.22 10.82
C ALA A 21 -9.17 -7.03 11.37
N GLY A 22 -9.57 -5.78 11.07
CA GLY A 22 -8.92 -4.58 11.56
C GLY A 22 -7.97 -3.90 10.57
N ALA A 23 -8.25 -4.00 9.27
CA ALA A 23 -7.55 -3.21 8.26
C ALA A 23 -7.77 -1.71 8.47
N ASP A 24 -6.68 -0.92 8.40
CA ASP A 24 -6.74 0.55 8.45
C ASP A 24 -7.00 1.16 7.07
N ALA A 25 -6.70 0.42 6.00
CA ALA A 25 -6.90 0.88 4.64
C ALA A 25 -7.21 -0.25 3.65
N ILE A 26 -7.98 0.07 2.62
CA ILE A 26 -8.36 -0.80 1.50
C ILE A 26 -7.90 -0.15 0.19
N GLY A 27 -7.18 -0.91 -0.63
CA GLY A 27 -6.70 -0.45 -1.94
C GLY A 27 -7.55 -0.97 -3.10
N PHE A 28 -7.99 -0.06 -3.97
CA PHE A 28 -8.67 -0.34 -5.23
C PHE A 28 -7.75 -0.02 -6.41
N VAL A 29 -7.53 -0.97 -7.32
CA VAL A 29 -6.61 -0.76 -8.46
C VAL A 29 -7.41 -0.37 -9.70
N PHE A 30 -7.12 0.81 -10.24
CA PHE A 30 -7.74 1.33 -11.47
C PHE A 30 -6.83 1.19 -12.71
N ALA A 31 -5.59 0.75 -12.51
CA ALA A 31 -4.63 0.48 -13.58
C ALA A 31 -4.75 -0.93 -14.20
N PRO A 32 -4.36 -1.14 -15.47
CA PRO A 32 -4.32 -2.45 -16.12
C PRO A 32 -3.57 -3.51 -15.29
N SER A 33 -4.31 -4.49 -14.77
CA SER A 33 -3.77 -5.62 -14.01
C SER A 33 -4.84 -6.69 -13.80
N LYS A 34 -4.47 -7.86 -13.27
CA LYS A 34 -5.43 -8.88 -12.79
C LYS A 34 -6.31 -8.41 -11.62
N ARG A 35 -5.98 -7.26 -11.02
CA ARG A 35 -6.66 -6.66 -9.86
C ARG A 35 -7.48 -5.42 -10.25
N LYS A 36 -7.55 -5.10 -11.54
CA LYS A 36 -8.23 -3.91 -12.03
C LYS A 36 -9.72 -3.99 -11.73
N ILE A 37 -10.28 -2.93 -11.17
CA ILE A 37 -11.72 -2.76 -11.00
C ILE A 37 -12.21 -1.49 -11.70
N THR A 38 -13.52 -1.43 -11.94
CA THR A 38 -14.18 -0.23 -12.45
C THR A 38 -14.54 0.73 -11.32
N ILE A 39 -14.74 2.01 -11.65
CA ILE A 39 -15.21 3.05 -10.72
C ILE A 39 -16.54 2.62 -10.08
N ASP A 40 -17.50 2.13 -10.87
CA ASP A 40 -18.79 1.65 -10.36
C ASP A 40 -18.63 0.51 -9.33
N LYS A 41 -17.79 -0.49 -9.64
CA LYS A 41 -17.54 -1.61 -8.71
C LYS A 41 -16.86 -1.12 -7.43
N ALA A 42 -15.87 -0.23 -7.55
CA ALA A 42 -15.19 0.36 -6.40
C ALA A 42 -16.17 1.16 -5.52
N ARG A 43 -17.05 1.96 -6.12
CA ARG A 43 -18.10 2.72 -5.43
C ARG A 43 -19.06 1.81 -4.68
N GLU A 44 -19.49 0.71 -5.30
CA GLU A 44 -20.35 -0.27 -4.62
C GLU A 44 -19.65 -0.94 -3.43
N LEU A 45 -18.37 -1.32 -3.58
CA LEU A 45 -17.59 -1.90 -2.49
C LEU A 45 -17.34 -0.90 -1.35
N ALA A 46 -17.09 0.37 -1.67
CA ALA A 46 -16.81 1.43 -0.71
C ALA A 46 -17.96 1.71 0.26
N LYS A 47 -19.22 1.37 -0.10
CA LYS A 47 -20.39 1.49 0.78
C LYS A 47 -20.29 0.62 2.04
N GLY A 48 -19.58 -0.51 1.95
CA GLY A 48 -19.38 -1.43 3.08
C GLY A 48 -18.17 -1.09 3.95
N ILE A 49 -17.42 -0.03 3.62
CA ILE A 49 -16.18 0.34 4.32
C ILE A 49 -16.46 1.49 5.30
N PRO A 50 -16.24 1.29 6.62
CA PRO A 50 -16.41 2.33 7.63
C PRO A 50 -15.59 3.61 7.33
N PRO A 51 -16.03 4.80 7.77
CA PRO A 51 -15.32 6.06 7.54
C PRO A 51 -13.89 6.11 8.07
N GLU A 52 -13.58 5.36 9.12
CA GLU A 52 -12.25 5.28 9.74
C GLU A 52 -11.24 4.43 8.94
N VAL A 53 -11.71 3.63 7.98
CA VAL A 53 -10.87 2.80 7.11
C VAL A 53 -10.65 3.51 5.78
N TRP A 54 -9.39 3.86 5.49
CA TRP A 54 -9.06 4.63 4.29
C TRP A 54 -9.32 3.84 3.01
N LYS A 55 -9.94 4.51 2.03
CA LYS A 55 -10.12 3.99 0.67
C LYS A 55 -9.07 4.61 -0.23
N ILE A 56 -8.18 3.79 -0.76
CA ILE A 56 -7.03 4.24 -1.54
C ILE A 56 -7.17 3.77 -2.98
N GLY A 57 -7.19 4.70 -3.92
CA GLY A 57 -7.20 4.38 -5.35
C GLY A 57 -5.79 4.29 -5.91
N VAL A 58 -5.44 3.18 -6.55
CA VAL A 58 -4.10 2.95 -7.13
C VAL A 58 -4.14 3.14 -8.64
N PHE A 59 -3.28 4.04 -9.13
CA PHE A 59 -3.20 4.43 -10.53
C PHE A 59 -1.77 4.31 -11.03
N VAL A 60 -1.63 4.11 -12.34
CA VAL A 60 -0.35 4.03 -13.03
C VAL A 60 -0.45 4.89 -14.28
N ASN A 61 0.21 6.05 -14.26
CA ASN A 61 0.26 7.03 -15.35
C ASN A 61 -1.14 7.44 -15.85
N ALA A 62 -2.11 7.53 -14.94
CA ALA A 62 -3.46 7.96 -15.29
C ALA A 62 -3.49 9.46 -15.60
N THR A 63 -4.42 9.86 -16.46
CA THR A 63 -4.69 11.27 -16.73
C THR A 63 -5.31 11.93 -15.49
N LYS A 64 -5.19 13.27 -15.40
CA LYS A 64 -5.83 14.05 -14.32
C LYS A 64 -7.35 13.82 -14.27
N GLU A 65 -7.99 13.70 -15.43
CA GLU A 65 -9.43 13.47 -15.52
C GLU A 65 -9.84 12.10 -14.94
N GLU A 66 -9.11 11.03 -15.27
CA GLU A 66 -9.36 9.69 -14.74
C GLU A 66 -9.20 9.65 -13.21
N LEU A 67 -8.15 10.30 -12.70
CA LEU A 67 -7.88 10.39 -11.26
C LEU A 67 -8.99 11.11 -10.51
N LEU A 68 -9.35 12.31 -10.97
CA LEU A 68 -10.33 13.14 -10.29
C LEU A 68 -11.74 12.56 -10.38
N THR A 69 -12.10 11.95 -11.52
CA THR A 69 -13.37 11.22 -11.67
C THR A 69 -13.46 10.09 -10.65
N ALA A 70 -12.43 9.25 -10.56
CA ALA A 70 -12.41 8.15 -9.59
C ALA A 70 -12.41 8.64 -8.13
N PHE A 71 -11.69 9.73 -7.82
CA PHE A 71 -11.64 10.33 -6.48
C PHE A 71 -12.98 10.93 -6.04
N GLN A 72 -13.78 11.44 -6.98
CA GLN A 72 -15.08 12.04 -6.68
C GLN A 72 -16.20 10.99 -6.63
N GLU A 73 -16.19 10.01 -7.54
CA GLU A 73 -17.25 9.02 -7.64
C GLU A 73 -17.11 7.86 -6.65
N VAL A 74 -15.87 7.49 -6.35
CA VAL A 74 -15.54 6.60 -5.23
C VAL A 74 -15.09 7.53 -4.12
N PRO A 75 -15.66 7.48 -2.90
CA PRO A 75 -15.22 8.33 -1.80
C PRO A 75 -13.84 7.89 -1.30
N LEU A 76 -12.81 8.15 -2.12
CA LEU A 76 -11.41 7.85 -1.85
C LEU A 76 -10.85 8.88 -0.89
N ASP A 77 -10.02 8.40 0.03
CA ASP A 77 -9.29 9.26 0.97
C ASP A 77 -7.94 9.66 0.39
N PHE A 78 -7.31 8.78 -0.41
CA PHE A 78 -6.02 9.04 -1.05
C PHE A 78 -5.94 8.50 -2.48
N ILE A 79 -5.15 9.19 -3.31
CA ILE A 79 -4.68 8.71 -4.61
C ILE A 79 -3.25 8.19 -4.46
N GLN A 80 -3.06 6.91 -4.77
CA GLN A 80 -1.75 6.27 -4.85
C GLN A 80 -1.23 6.29 -6.30
N TYR A 81 -0.20 7.11 -6.52
CA TYR A 81 0.53 7.24 -7.79
C TYR A 81 1.62 6.17 -7.88
N HIS A 82 1.39 5.15 -8.71
CA HIS A 82 2.24 3.96 -8.82
C HIS A 82 2.94 3.86 -10.19
N GLY A 83 2.91 4.92 -10.98
CA GLY A 83 3.64 5.01 -12.24
C GLY A 83 4.89 5.88 -12.14
N GLN A 84 5.20 6.48 -13.29
CA GLN A 84 6.29 7.43 -13.51
C GLN A 84 5.74 8.86 -13.55
N GLU A 85 4.69 9.14 -12.77
CA GLU A 85 4.12 10.49 -12.69
C GLU A 85 5.16 11.46 -12.15
N THR A 86 5.25 12.65 -12.74
CA THR A 86 6.25 13.64 -12.32
C THR A 86 5.87 14.29 -10.99
N PRO A 87 6.83 14.85 -10.23
CA PRO A 87 6.52 15.61 -9.01
C PRO A 87 5.53 16.76 -9.24
N GLU A 88 5.65 17.46 -10.37
CA GLU A 88 4.72 18.52 -10.76
C GLU A 88 3.31 17.99 -11.00
N PHE A 89 3.18 16.84 -11.66
CA PHE A 89 1.87 16.23 -11.89
C PHE A 89 1.19 15.83 -10.57
N VAL A 90 1.92 15.18 -9.65
CA VAL A 90 1.40 14.82 -8.33
C VAL A 90 0.94 16.08 -7.57
N ARG A 91 1.79 17.10 -7.49
CA ARG A 91 1.51 18.34 -6.76
C ARG A 91 0.30 19.12 -7.32
N THR A 92 0.17 19.21 -8.64
CA THR A 92 -0.86 20.04 -9.30
C THR A 92 -2.26 19.43 -9.32
N ASN A 93 -2.41 18.17 -8.86
CA ASN A 93 -3.72 17.54 -8.72
C ASN A 93 -4.45 17.97 -7.43
N ASN A 94 -3.73 18.43 -6.40
CA ASN A 94 -4.29 18.97 -5.15
C ASN A 94 -5.30 18.03 -4.46
N VAL A 95 -4.94 16.74 -4.40
CA VAL A 95 -5.68 15.68 -3.68
C VAL A 95 -4.71 14.99 -2.71
N PRO A 96 -5.20 14.42 -1.59
CA PRO A 96 -4.34 13.65 -0.70
C PRO A 96 -3.69 12.49 -1.47
N SER A 97 -2.38 12.33 -1.31
CA SER A 97 -1.55 11.57 -2.22
C SER A 97 -0.60 10.61 -1.51
N ILE A 98 -0.37 9.49 -2.18
CA ILE A 98 0.66 8.52 -1.82
C ILE A 98 1.52 8.33 -3.08
N LYS A 99 2.83 8.61 -3.03
CA LYS A 99 3.73 8.27 -4.14
C LYS A 99 4.37 6.92 -3.90
N ALA A 100 4.10 5.95 -4.76
CA ALA A 100 4.82 4.68 -4.75
C ALA A 100 6.12 4.78 -5.55
N LEU A 101 7.18 4.19 -4.99
CA LEU A 101 8.54 4.23 -5.51
C LEU A 101 9.14 2.83 -5.34
N SER A 102 9.69 2.28 -6.43
CA SER A 102 10.58 1.12 -6.36
C SER A 102 11.94 1.62 -5.91
N VAL A 103 12.43 1.09 -4.80
CA VAL A 103 13.69 1.55 -4.22
C VAL A 103 14.69 0.40 -4.24
N HIS A 104 15.82 0.63 -4.88
CA HIS A 104 16.92 -0.34 -5.01
C HIS A 104 18.21 0.23 -4.41
N ASN A 105 18.38 1.55 -4.43
CA ASN A 105 19.58 2.23 -3.96
C ASN A 105 19.26 3.62 -3.36
N GLU A 106 20.28 4.29 -2.83
CA GLU A 106 20.16 5.62 -2.20
C GLU A 106 19.65 6.70 -3.17
N ALA A 107 19.99 6.61 -4.46
CA ALA A 107 19.56 7.60 -5.44
C ALA A 107 18.04 7.55 -5.66
N ASP A 108 17.41 6.38 -5.53
CA ASP A 108 15.95 6.23 -5.60
C ASP A 108 15.27 6.94 -4.41
N VAL A 109 15.88 6.87 -3.22
CA VAL A 109 15.41 7.59 -2.02
C VAL A 109 15.55 9.10 -2.21
N LEU A 110 16.64 9.58 -2.81
CA LEU A 110 16.82 11.00 -3.11
C LEU A 110 15.81 11.51 -4.15
N GLN A 111 15.45 10.69 -5.13
CA GLN A 111 14.37 11.01 -6.08
C GLN A 111 13.01 11.11 -5.39
N ALA A 112 12.75 10.27 -4.37
CA ALA A 112 11.52 10.33 -3.57
C ALA A 112 11.28 11.73 -2.99
N LYS A 113 12.34 12.40 -2.52
CA LYS A 113 12.26 13.74 -1.90
C LYS A 113 11.75 14.83 -2.84
N GLN A 114 11.80 14.60 -4.14
CA GLN A 114 11.30 15.58 -5.11
C GLN A 114 9.77 15.66 -5.08
N TYR A 115 9.09 14.61 -4.60
CA TYR A 115 7.64 14.56 -4.50
C TYR A 115 7.15 15.22 -3.22
N ASP A 116 6.26 16.19 -3.37
CA ASP A 116 5.44 16.73 -2.29
C ASP A 116 4.18 15.88 -2.17
N THR A 117 4.17 14.96 -1.21
CA THR A 117 3.11 13.97 -1.01
C THR A 117 2.89 13.69 0.48
N ASP A 118 1.71 13.19 0.85
CA ASP A 118 1.37 12.91 2.24
C ASP A 118 2.15 11.69 2.74
N PHE A 119 2.24 10.64 1.92
CA PHE A 119 2.96 9.41 2.23
C PHE A 119 3.81 8.91 1.06
N TYR A 120 4.93 8.29 1.39
CA TYR A 120 5.76 7.54 0.44
C TYR A 120 5.47 6.06 0.62
N LEU A 121 5.16 5.37 -0.47
CA LEU A 121 5.10 3.92 -0.49
C LEU A 121 6.38 3.37 -1.11
N PHE A 122 7.16 2.66 -0.32
CA PHE A 122 8.37 1.98 -0.80
C PHE A 122 8.06 0.53 -1.10
N ASP A 123 8.11 0.17 -2.38
CA ASP A 123 7.90 -1.20 -2.86
C ASP A 123 9.25 -1.92 -2.90
N ALA A 124 9.56 -2.67 -1.85
CA ALA A 124 10.81 -3.41 -1.71
C ALA A 124 10.64 -4.87 -2.14
N PRO A 125 11.62 -5.50 -2.81
CA PRO A 125 11.56 -6.95 -3.01
C PRO A 125 11.49 -7.63 -1.63
N GLY A 126 10.45 -8.47 -1.44
CA GLY A 126 10.12 -9.05 -0.14
C GLY A 126 11.32 -9.69 0.55
N THR A 127 11.28 -9.67 1.88
CA THR A 127 12.33 -10.17 2.79
C THR A 127 12.55 -11.69 2.74
N ASP A 128 12.17 -12.37 1.65
CA ASP A 128 12.48 -13.78 1.37
C ASP A 128 13.97 -13.94 1.09
N TYR A 129 14.74 -13.92 2.19
CA TYR A 129 16.09 -14.44 2.25
C TYR A 129 16.05 -15.95 2.09
N GLN A 130 16.28 -16.42 0.86
CA GLN A 130 17.19 -17.55 0.57
C GLN A 130 17.37 -17.72 -0.94
N GLY A 131 18.51 -17.24 -1.45
CA GLY A 131 19.11 -17.72 -2.71
C GLY A 131 19.17 -16.73 -3.87
N GLY A 132 20.38 -16.24 -4.17
CA GLY A 132 20.87 -16.21 -5.55
C GLY A 132 20.94 -14.89 -6.32
N SER A 133 20.24 -13.81 -5.94
CA SER A 133 20.31 -12.52 -6.69
C SER A 133 20.72 -11.28 -5.89
N GLY A 134 21.01 -11.40 -4.58
CA GLY A 134 21.96 -10.51 -3.91
C GLY A 134 21.58 -9.05 -3.60
N GLU A 135 20.33 -8.59 -3.78
CA GLU A 135 19.93 -7.25 -3.35
C GLU A 135 18.77 -7.30 -2.36
N VAL A 136 19.14 -7.12 -1.10
CA VAL A 136 18.24 -6.91 0.04
C VAL A 136 18.01 -5.41 0.10
N PHE A 137 16.76 -4.97 0.27
CA PHE A 137 16.53 -3.55 0.49
C PHE A 137 17.20 -3.15 1.82
N ASP A 138 18.33 -2.46 1.72
CA ASP A 138 19.07 -2.00 2.89
C ASP A 138 18.32 -0.80 3.47
N TRP A 139 17.57 -1.03 4.53
CA TRP A 139 16.82 0.05 5.22
C TRP A 139 17.73 1.14 5.76
N LYS A 140 19.05 0.91 5.87
CA LYS A 140 20.03 1.98 6.12
C LYS A 140 20.05 3.03 5.02
N LEU A 141 19.56 2.72 3.82
CA LEU A 141 19.34 3.72 2.76
C LEU A 141 18.33 4.79 3.17
N MET A 142 17.48 4.52 4.17
CA MET A 142 16.57 5.52 4.76
C MET A 142 17.22 6.25 5.96
N GLU A 143 18.24 5.67 6.60
CA GLU A 143 18.99 6.29 7.69
C GLU A 143 19.82 7.46 7.13
N GLY A 144 19.44 8.70 7.49
CA GLY A 144 20.11 9.93 7.01
C GLY A 144 19.37 10.66 5.89
N ASN A 145 18.22 10.14 5.43
CA ASN A 145 17.45 10.73 4.34
C ASN A 145 16.27 11.62 4.77
N ASP A 146 16.14 12.01 6.04
CA ASP A 146 15.12 12.96 6.58
C ASP A 146 13.62 12.63 6.29
N ILE A 147 13.31 11.54 5.60
CA ILE A 147 11.93 11.07 5.45
C ILE A 147 11.52 10.41 6.76
N GLN A 148 10.62 11.08 7.47
CA GLN A 148 10.07 10.63 8.73
C GLN A 148 9.32 9.30 8.56
N THR A 149 9.57 8.33 9.45
CA THR A 149 8.93 7.01 9.45
C THR A 149 7.40 7.08 9.46
N GLU A 150 6.85 8.16 10.02
CA GLU A 150 5.45 8.53 10.09
C GLU A 150 4.82 8.79 8.72
N LYS A 151 5.63 9.01 7.68
CA LYS A 151 5.20 9.15 6.28
C LYS A 151 5.43 7.91 5.43
N ILE A 152 5.98 6.83 6.00
CA ILE A 152 6.40 5.66 5.24
C ILE A 152 5.31 4.57 5.25
N ILE A 153 4.91 4.17 4.05
CA ILE A 153 4.16 2.94 3.80
C ILE A 153 5.12 1.92 3.21
N LEU A 154 5.25 0.78 3.89
CA LEU A 154 6.11 -0.29 3.44
C LEU A 154 5.32 -1.31 2.62
N ALA A 155 5.76 -1.60 1.41
CA ALA A 155 5.17 -2.62 0.55
C ALA A 155 6.24 -3.58 0.01
N GLY A 156 5.78 -4.53 -0.78
CA GLY A 156 6.63 -5.38 -1.60
C GLY A 156 7.02 -6.69 -0.91
N GLY A 157 6.52 -7.78 -1.49
CA GLY A 157 6.70 -9.16 -1.01
C GLY A 157 6.37 -9.45 0.47
N LEU A 158 5.71 -8.52 1.15
CA LEU A 158 5.21 -8.73 2.51
C LEU A 158 4.16 -9.84 2.54
N ASN A 159 4.22 -10.66 3.58
CA ASN A 159 3.30 -11.78 3.82
C ASN A 159 3.20 -12.03 5.35
N PRO A 160 2.26 -12.90 5.81
CA PRO A 160 2.05 -13.12 7.24
C PRO A 160 3.29 -13.60 8.01
N ASN A 161 4.26 -14.23 7.33
CA ASN A 161 5.45 -14.80 7.98
C ASN A 161 6.57 -13.78 8.16
N ASN A 162 6.62 -12.73 7.34
CA ASN A 162 7.75 -11.80 7.30
C ASN A 162 7.41 -10.37 7.75
N VAL A 163 6.13 -10.00 7.81
CA VAL A 163 5.70 -8.62 8.08
C VAL A 163 6.14 -8.12 9.46
N LYS A 164 6.14 -8.99 10.48
CA LYS A 164 6.56 -8.62 11.83
C LYS A 164 8.03 -8.18 11.88
N VAL A 165 8.91 -8.94 11.22
CA VAL A 165 10.35 -8.62 11.13
C VAL A 165 10.55 -7.28 10.44
N ALA A 166 9.80 -7.03 9.36
CA ALA A 166 9.86 -5.76 8.65
C ALA A 166 9.41 -4.57 9.54
N ILE A 167 8.31 -4.74 10.29
CA ILE A 167 7.82 -3.72 11.23
C ILE A 167 8.84 -3.44 12.34
N GLU A 168 9.44 -4.47 12.93
CA GLU A 168 10.42 -4.32 14.01
C GLU A 168 11.67 -3.56 13.57
N GLN A 169 12.13 -3.79 12.33
CA GLN A 169 13.30 -3.13 11.77
C GLN A 169 13.04 -1.68 11.36
N ILE A 170 11.87 -1.41 10.76
CA ILE A 170 11.64 -0.14 10.03
C ILE A 170 10.70 0.79 10.79
N LYS A 171 9.78 0.22 11.58
CA LYS A 171 8.71 0.92 12.29
C LYS A 171 7.93 1.87 11.38
N PRO A 172 7.43 1.40 10.22
CA PRO A 172 6.74 2.28 9.28
C PRO A 172 5.38 2.71 9.84
N PHE A 173 4.87 3.83 9.33
CA PHE A 173 3.50 4.26 9.61
C PHE A 173 2.48 3.19 9.23
N MET A 174 2.65 2.55 8.06
CA MET A 174 1.75 1.54 7.54
C MET A 174 2.52 0.46 6.76
N VAL A 175 2.00 -0.76 6.73
CA VAL A 175 2.40 -1.81 5.79
C VAL A 175 1.28 -2.04 4.76
N ASP A 176 1.66 -2.31 3.52
CA ASP A 176 0.77 -2.59 2.39
C ASP A 176 1.04 -3.99 1.83
N VAL A 177 -0.01 -4.80 1.71
CA VAL A 177 0.09 -6.14 1.12
C VAL A 177 -0.90 -6.31 -0.01
N SER A 178 -0.43 -6.92 -1.10
CA SER A 178 -1.26 -7.38 -2.21
C SER A 178 -1.13 -8.88 -2.43
N SER A 179 -0.11 -9.33 -3.15
CA SER A 179 0.07 -10.75 -3.51
C SER A 179 0.36 -11.67 -2.32
N GLY A 180 0.96 -11.17 -1.23
CA GLY A 180 1.27 -11.98 -0.05
C GLY A 180 0.06 -12.52 0.72
N VAL A 181 -1.15 -12.07 0.37
CA VAL A 181 -2.42 -12.59 0.88
C VAL A 181 -3.30 -13.20 -0.23
N GLU A 182 -2.67 -13.67 -1.32
CA GLU A 182 -3.34 -14.36 -2.42
C GLU A 182 -2.98 -15.84 -2.49
N ARG A 183 -3.92 -16.65 -2.97
CA ARG A 183 -3.70 -18.02 -3.43
C ARG A 183 -4.14 -18.12 -4.89
N ASN A 184 -3.23 -18.58 -5.77
CA ASN A 184 -3.48 -18.66 -7.22
C ASN A 184 -3.95 -17.33 -7.83
N GLY A 185 -3.50 -16.21 -7.27
CA GLY A 185 -3.80 -14.86 -7.75
C GLY A 185 -5.15 -14.27 -7.31
N THR A 186 -5.91 -14.98 -6.48
CA THR A 186 -7.12 -14.49 -5.81
C THR A 186 -6.83 -14.28 -4.34
N LYS A 187 -7.42 -13.26 -3.71
CA LYS A 187 -7.28 -13.02 -2.27
C LYS A 187 -7.76 -14.24 -1.48
N ASP A 188 -7.05 -14.58 -0.41
CA ASP A 188 -7.38 -15.69 0.48
C ASP A 188 -7.75 -15.11 1.85
N ILE A 189 -8.99 -15.38 2.29
CA ILE A 189 -9.56 -14.87 3.55
C ILE A 189 -8.66 -15.18 4.75
N LYS A 190 -8.10 -16.40 4.82
CA LYS A 190 -7.25 -16.81 5.93
C LYS A 190 -5.93 -16.07 5.92
N LEU A 191 -5.38 -15.81 4.74
CA LEU A 191 -4.13 -15.03 4.62
C LEU A 191 -4.34 -13.55 4.95
N ILE A 192 -5.47 -12.95 4.56
CA ILE A 192 -5.82 -11.57 4.97
C ILE A 192 -5.85 -11.47 6.49
N GLN A 193 -6.59 -12.36 7.15
CA GLN A 193 -6.71 -12.39 8.61
C GLN A 193 -5.36 -12.63 9.29
N ALA A 194 -4.58 -13.59 8.78
CA ALA A 194 -3.26 -13.89 9.31
C ALA A 194 -2.29 -12.71 9.17
N PHE A 195 -2.30 -12.01 8.04
CA PHE A 195 -1.47 -10.84 7.82
C PHE A 195 -1.83 -9.72 8.79
N ILE A 196 -3.11 -9.36 8.89
CA ILE A 196 -3.55 -8.28 9.78
C ILE A 196 -3.24 -8.63 11.23
N ARG A 197 -3.49 -9.88 11.65
CA ARG A 197 -3.08 -10.35 12.98
C ARG A 197 -1.58 -10.19 13.21
N ALA A 198 -0.74 -10.61 12.27
CA ALA A 198 0.71 -10.49 12.39
C ALA A 198 1.20 -9.04 12.50
N VAL A 199 0.45 -8.06 11.96
CA VAL A 199 0.76 -6.63 12.10
C VAL A 199 0.29 -6.04 13.43
N LYS A 200 -0.88 -6.48 13.92
CA LYS A 200 -1.54 -5.93 15.11
C LYS A 200 -1.12 -6.59 16.41
N ASP A 201 -0.56 -7.79 16.35
CA ASP A 201 -0.14 -8.53 17.53
C ASP A 201 1.17 -7.94 18.10
N ASP A 202 1.04 -7.19 19.19
CA ASP A 202 2.15 -6.62 19.95
C ASP A 202 2.93 -7.69 20.77
N GLY A 203 2.63 -8.99 20.62
CA GLY A 203 3.30 -10.06 21.34
C GLY A 203 2.84 -10.24 22.79
N SER A 204 1.71 -9.62 23.17
CA SER A 204 1.03 -9.92 24.43
C SER A 204 0.32 -11.26 24.30
N VAL A 205 1.04 -12.33 24.62
CA VAL A 205 0.46 -13.63 24.95
C VAL A 205 -0.27 -13.46 26.29
N GLU A 206 -1.60 -13.60 26.29
CA GLU A 206 -2.33 -14.01 27.49
C GLU A 206 -2.07 -15.50 27.78
#